data_AF-A0A3D0IFD2-F1
#
_entry.id   AF-A0A3D0IFD2-F1
#
_cell.length_a   1.000
_cell.length_b   1.000
_cell.length_c   1.000
_cell.angle_alpha   90.00
_cell.angle_beta   90.00
_cell.angle_gamma   90.00
#
_symmetry.space_group_name_H-M   'P 1'
#
loop_
_entity.id
_entity.type
_entity.pdbx_description
1 polymer ?
#
loop_
_entity_poly.entity_id
_entity_poly.type
_entity_poly.pdbx_seq_one_letter_code
_entity_poly.pdbx_strand_id
1 'polypeptide(L)'
;MGIFELLLLSVGLAMDAFAVSVCKGLSSKKITVKECLICGVWFGAFQGIMPFIGYIIGSRFEKWINIVAPWVAFVLLSMIGFNMIREAFSEEEEEKEGFDIKTMFMMAVATSIDALAVGITFVAIPVSVLDMGPLQNVLFAVIVIAIITFIISFIGVRIGSVFGMRYKSGAEVAGGTILIFIGIKTLIEALDTSGAMKDSDTIFGMLIPLLGTVLGAAFVYARRWKLSEKFRVAMAGASCGIMFSISVWAMLEPAAGGFDGMTILGMSPLFPCFCGGVAVQFLLDSLVPHMHAYVNITEGPKSTLRSETKMMLAELIHHVPEGIALGAIFAAHFMQTSWIPDSTPLFLAIAIAVQNFPEALFVSLPIMEKGIGKGRAFFMGVVSGVSIP
;
A
#
# COMPACT_ATOMS: atom_id res chain seq x y z
N MET A 1 12.46 -15.72 19.09
CA MET A 1 11.99 -15.63 17.69
C MET A 1 12.94 -16.44 16.80
N GLY A 2 12.44 -17.40 16.04
CA GLY A 2 13.25 -18.30 15.21
C GLY A 2 13.59 -17.70 13.83
N ILE A 3 14.21 -18.53 12.98
CA ILE A 3 14.66 -18.09 11.64
C ILE A 3 13.50 -17.73 10.73
N PHE A 4 12.38 -18.45 10.82
CA PHE A 4 11.25 -18.27 9.92
C PHE A 4 10.52 -16.95 10.23
N GLU A 5 10.30 -16.67 11.51
CA GLU A 5 9.69 -15.43 11.99
C GLU A 5 10.59 -14.23 11.66
N LEU A 6 11.91 -14.39 11.80
CA LEU A 6 12.88 -13.37 11.37
C LEU A 6 12.79 -13.08 9.87
N LEU A 7 12.67 -14.10 9.02
CA LEU A 7 12.54 -13.89 7.56
C LEU A 7 11.25 -13.13 7.22
N LEU A 8 10.11 -13.46 7.85
CA LEU A 8 8.87 -12.74 7.61
C LEU A 8 8.88 -11.33 8.16
N LEU A 9 9.39 -11.13 9.38
CA LEU A 9 9.60 -9.81 9.96
C LEU A 9 10.46 -8.95 9.02
N SER A 10 11.50 -9.54 8.44
CA SER A 10 12.36 -8.86 7.46
C SER A 10 11.61 -8.47 6.19
N VAL A 11 10.69 -9.30 5.70
CA VAL A 11 9.84 -8.97 4.55
C VAL A 11 8.86 -7.86 4.92
N GLY A 12 8.20 -7.96 6.07
CA GLY A 12 7.26 -6.94 6.57
C GLY A 12 7.93 -5.58 6.74
N LEU A 13 9.08 -5.54 7.41
CA LEU A 13 9.90 -4.33 7.55
C LEU A 13 10.39 -3.79 6.21
N ALA A 14 10.64 -4.64 5.21
CA ALA A 14 11.11 -4.17 3.91
C ALA A 14 10.01 -3.47 3.10
N MET A 15 8.75 -3.46 3.53
CA MET A 15 7.65 -3.01 2.69
C MET A 15 7.61 -1.49 2.49
N ASP A 16 8.01 -0.69 3.49
CA ASP A 16 8.20 0.76 3.35
C ASP A 16 9.21 1.08 2.27
N ALA A 17 10.38 0.45 2.37
CA ALA A 17 11.44 0.55 1.38
C ALA A 17 11.02 0.02 -0.01
N PHE A 18 10.23 -1.06 -0.07
CA PHE A 18 9.70 -1.61 -1.30
C PHE A 18 8.76 -0.64 -1.99
N ALA A 19 7.82 -0.05 -1.25
CA ALA A 19 6.87 0.92 -1.75
C ALA A 19 7.60 2.10 -2.38
N VAL A 20 8.53 2.71 -1.64
CA VAL A 20 9.33 3.84 -2.15
C VAL A 20 10.19 3.43 -3.34
N SER A 21 10.76 2.23 -3.34
CA SER A 21 11.54 1.69 -4.46
C SER A 21 10.70 1.52 -5.73
N VAL A 22 9.47 1.00 -5.62
CA VAL A 22 8.53 0.91 -6.74
C VAL A 22 8.19 2.29 -7.26
N CYS A 23 7.91 3.26 -6.39
CA CYS A 23 7.60 4.63 -6.77
C CYS A 23 8.75 5.30 -7.55
N LYS A 24 9.99 5.08 -7.11
CA LYS A 24 11.19 5.51 -7.84
C LYS A 24 11.35 4.82 -9.18
N GLY A 25 11.05 3.53 -9.21
CA GLY A 25 11.00 2.75 -10.43
C GLY A 25 10.06 3.36 -11.45
N LEU A 26 8.84 3.65 -11.01
CA LEU A 26 7.72 4.14 -11.81
C LEU A 26 7.98 5.54 -12.39
N SER A 27 8.68 6.39 -11.65
CA SER A 27 8.87 7.80 -12.02
C SER A 27 10.14 8.02 -12.88
N SER A 28 10.97 6.98 -13.04
CA SER A 28 12.19 6.99 -13.85
C SER A 28 12.01 6.40 -15.26
N LYS A 29 12.36 7.16 -16.32
CA LYS A 29 12.23 6.71 -17.74
C LYS A 29 13.19 5.56 -18.12
N LYS A 30 14.43 5.57 -17.64
CA LYS A 30 15.43 4.53 -17.96
C LYS A 30 16.25 4.24 -16.72
N ILE A 31 16.00 3.10 -16.11
CA ILE A 31 16.75 2.67 -14.94
C ILE A 31 17.92 1.78 -15.34
N THR A 32 19.08 2.15 -14.85
CA THR A 32 20.30 1.35 -14.90
C THR A 32 20.35 0.39 -13.73
N VAL A 33 21.04 -0.75 -13.90
CA VAL A 33 21.31 -1.69 -12.79
C VAL A 33 21.99 -0.98 -11.62
N LYS A 34 22.81 0.04 -11.88
CA LYS A 34 23.48 0.84 -10.86
C LYS A 34 22.48 1.57 -9.95
N GLU A 35 21.41 2.14 -10.49
CA GLU A 35 20.39 2.84 -9.70
C GLU A 35 19.57 1.86 -8.85
N CYS A 36 19.24 0.68 -9.37
CA CYS A 36 18.66 -0.40 -8.57
C CYS A 36 19.58 -0.81 -7.41
N LEU A 37 20.89 -0.93 -7.66
CA LEU A 37 21.88 -1.25 -6.63
C LEU A 37 21.99 -0.13 -5.59
N ILE A 38 22.04 1.13 -6.01
CA ILE A 38 22.07 2.29 -5.10
C ILE A 38 20.84 2.26 -4.19
N CYS A 39 19.64 2.06 -4.75
CA CYS A 39 18.41 1.99 -4.00
C CYS A 39 18.42 0.84 -2.97
N GLY A 40 18.80 -0.36 -3.41
CA GLY A 40 18.94 -1.51 -2.55
C GLY A 40 19.94 -1.29 -1.43
N VAL A 41 21.11 -0.69 -1.70
CA VAL A 41 22.14 -0.43 -0.67
C VAL A 41 21.63 0.55 0.37
N TRP A 42 21.01 1.66 -0.06
CA TRP A 42 20.49 2.67 0.87
C TRP A 42 19.41 2.09 1.79
N PHE A 43 18.37 1.48 1.22
CA PHE A 43 17.29 0.92 2.03
C PHE A 43 17.74 -0.29 2.85
N GLY A 44 18.51 -1.21 2.27
CA GLY A 44 19.06 -2.35 3.00
C GLY A 44 19.95 -1.94 4.18
N ALA A 45 20.83 -0.95 3.98
CA ALA A 45 21.69 -0.47 5.06
C ALA A 45 20.89 0.18 6.20
N PHE A 46 19.95 1.08 5.89
CA PHE A 46 19.17 1.78 6.91
C PHE A 46 18.19 0.84 7.64
N GLN A 47 17.54 -0.09 6.92
CA GLN A 47 16.65 -1.08 7.54
C GLN A 47 17.41 -2.08 8.42
N GLY A 48 18.71 -2.28 8.21
CA GLY A 48 19.57 -3.05 9.13
C GLY A 48 20.09 -2.21 10.30
N ILE A 49 20.54 -0.99 10.05
CA ILE A 49 21.13 -0.11 11.07
C ILE A 49 20.08 0.27 12.13
N MET A 50 18.85 0.57 11.73
CA MET A 50 17.82 1.05 12.66
C MET A 50 17.42 0.01 13.72
N PRO A 51 17.14 -1.27 13.41
CA PRO A 51 16.90 -2.29 14.43
C PRO A 51 18.08 -2.47 15.39
N PHE A 52 19.31 -2.36 14.89
CA PHE A 52 20.50 -2.44 15.75
C PHE A 52 20.56 -1.28 16.74
N ILE A 53 20.30 -0.06 16.27
CA ILE A 53 20.20 1.13 17.12
C ILE A 53 19.07 0.96 18.14
N GLY A 54 17.91 0.45 17.71
CA GLY A 54 16.75 0.20 18.56
C GLY A 54 17.07 -0.76 19.70
N TYR A 55 17.77 -1.85 19.40
CA TYR A 55 18.19 -2.83 20.40
C TYR A 55 19.13 -2.23 21.46
N ILE A 56 20.06 -1.36 21.05
CA ILE A 56 20.97 -0.68 22.00
C ILE A 56 20.22 0.34 22.86
N ILE A 57 19.27 1.07 22.27
CA ILE A 57 18.57 2.20 22.91
C ILE A 57 17.37 1.75 23.74
N GLY A 58 16.78 0.59 23.46
CA GLY A 58 15.51 0.11 24.03
C GLY A 58 15.44 0.07 25.57
N SER A 59 16.57 0.16 26.28
CA SER A 59 16.60 0.27 27.75
C SER A 59 16.70 1.69 28.31
N ARG A 60 16.94 2.73 27.50
CA ARG A 60 17.30 4.08 27.99
C ARG A 60 16.44 5.24 27.47
N PHE A 61 15.80 5.15 26.29
CA PHE A 61 15.10 6.30 25.68
C PHE A 61 13.82 5.97 24.91
N GLU A 62 13.22 4.79 25.14
CA GLU A 62 12.01 4.31 24.46
C GLU A 62 10.89 5.38 24.39
N LYS A 63 10.59 6.02 25.53
CA LYS A 63 9.48 6.98 25.65
C LYS A 63 9.62 8.24 24.79
N TRP A 64 10.84 8.74 24.58
CA TRP A 64 11.05 9.97 23.80
C TRP A 64 11.05 9.71 22.30
N ILE A 65 11.60 8.57 21.88
CA ILE A 65 11.67 8.19 20.46
C ILE A 65 10.27 7.92 19.90
N ASN A 66 9.44 7.18 20.64
CA ASN A 66 8.08 6.85 20.23
C ASN A 66 7.19 8.10 20.05
N ILE A 67 7.51 9.21 20.72
CA ILE A 67 6.78 10.48 20.57
C ILE A 67 7.27 11.28 19.37
N VAL A 68 8.58 11.32 19.09
CA VAL A 68 9.16 12.24 18.08
C VAL A 68 9.22 11.61 16.69
N ALA A 69 9.58 10.34 16.59
CA ALA A 69 9.88 9.70 15.31
C ALA A 69 8.68 9.69 14.32
N PRO A 70 7.43 9.41 14.76
CA PRO A 70 6.26 9.44 13.88
C PRO A 70 6.00 10.81 13.24
N TRP A 71 6.21 11.89 13.99
CA TRP A 71 6.05 13.26 13.47
C TRP A 71 7.10 13.60 12.42
N VAL A 72 8.35 13.18 12.64
CA VAL A 72 9.43 13.39 11.68
C VAL A 72 9.15 12.60 10.39
N ALA A 73 8.74 11.34 10.49
CA ALA A 73 8.34 10.51 9.35
C ALA A 73 7.20 11.17 8.55
N PHE A 74 6.12 11.57 9.23
CA PHE A 74 4.97 12.22 8.60
C PHE A 74 5.36 13.47 7.80
N VAL A 75 6.15 14.36 8.40
CA VAL A 75 6.57 15.61 7.74
C VAL A 75 7.44 15.33 6.52
N LEU A 76 8.45 14.47 6.65
CA LEU A 76 9.37 14.16 5.54
C LEU A 76 8.65 13.47 4.38
N LEU A 77 7.84 12.44 4.67
CA LEU A 77 7.12 11.68 3.65
C LEU A 77 6.04 12.52 2.97
N SER A 78 5.30 13.36 3.73
CA SER A 78 4.32 14.27 3.14
C SER A 78 4.96 15.32 2.24
N MET A 79 6.13 15.85 2.63
CA MET A 79 6.88 16.82 1.81
C MET A 79 7.35 16.20 0.48
N ILE A 80 7.94 15.00 0.53
CA ILE A 80 8.41 14.30 -0.68
C ILE A 80 7.21 13.91 -1.55
N GLY A 81 6.15 13.35 -0.95
CA GLY A 81 4.96 12.93 -1.68
C GLY A 81 4.21 14.08 -2.35
N PHE A 82 4.10 15.22 -1.67
CA PHE A 82 3.54 16.43 -2.27
C PHE A 82 4.39 16.95 -3.43
N ASN A 83 5.72 16.90 -3.31
CA ASN A 83 6.61 17.31 -4.39
C ASN A 83 6.42 16.44 -5.65
N MET A 84 6.30 15.12 -5.49
CA MET A 84 6.03 14.20 -6.60
C MET A 84 4.68 14.48 -7.27
N ILE A 85 3.62 14.72 -6.48
CA ILE A 85 2.31 15.07 -7.03
C ILE A 85 2.39 16.40 -7.79
N ARG A 86 3.12 17.39 -7.28
CA ARG A 86 3.32 18.69 -7.93
C ARG A 86 4.03 18.54 -9.28
N GLU A 87 5.08 17.73 -9.34
CA GLU A 87 5.86 17.46 -10.56
C GLU A 87 5.00 16.83 -11.66
N ALA A 88 4.04 15.97 -11.31
CA ALA A 88 3.10 15.36 -12.24
C ALA A 88 2.19 16.36 -12.99
N PHE A 89 2.00 17.55 -12.43
CA PHE A 89 1.16 18.60 -13.02
C PHE A 89 1.95 19.71 -13.71
N SER A 90 3.26 19.82 -13.47
CA SER A 90 4.13 20.75 -14.20
C SER A 90 4.52 20.19 -15.58
N GLU A 91 4.52 21.04 -16.61
CA GLU A 91 4.97 20.68 -17.98
C GLU A 91 6.49 20.82 -18.18
N GLU A 92 7.27 20.99 -17.11
CA GLU A 92 8.70 21.27 -17.21
C GLU A 92 9.55 20.05 -17.61
N GLU A 93 10.58 20.33 -18.42
CA GLU A 93 11.50 19.36 -19.00
C GLU A 93 12.40 18.65 -17.98
N GLU A 94 12.52 17.34 -18.19
CA GLU A 94 13.59 16.40 -17.81
C GLU A 94 14.67 16.85 -16.80
N GLU A 95 14.36 16.81 -15.51
CA GLU A 95 15.39 16.50 -14.50
C GLU A 95 15.45 14.99 -14.24
N LYS A 96 16.67 14.45 -14.17
CA LYS A 96 16.89 13.09 -13.67
C LYS A 96 16.46 13.06 -12.21
N GLU A 97 15.41 12.32 -11.91
CA GLU A 97 15.02 12.09 -10.52
C GLU A 97 16.21 11.59 -9.71
N GLY A 98 16.49 12.30 -8.63
CA GLY A 98 17.70 12.15 -7.88
C GLY A 98 17.78 10.80 -7.18
N PHE A 99 18.52 9.86 -7.76
CA PHE A 99 19.32 8.91 -6.97
C PHE A 99 20.50 9.61 -6.26
N ASP A 100 20.40 10.92 -6.04
CA ASP A 100 21.35 11.71 -5.30
C ASP A 100 21.33 11.32 -3.82
N ILE A 101 22.45 11.59 -3.16
CA ILE A 101 22.69 11.17 -1.78
C ILE A 101 21.68 11.80 -0.82
N LYS A 102 21.27 13.06 -1.04
CA LYS A 102 20.40 13.78 -0.11
C LYS A 102 18.99 13.18 -0.13
N THR A 103 18.45 12.94 -1.32
CA THR A 103 17.12 12.33 -1.48
C THR A 103 17.12 10.90 -0.96
N MET A 104 18.11 10.09 -1.35
CA MET A 104 18.24 8.70 -0.88
C MET A 104 18.41 8.59 0.64
N PHE A 105 19.22 9.45 1.24
CA PHE A 105 19.38 9.50 2.70
C PHE A 105 18.07 9.86 3.40
N MET A 106 17.35 10.88 2.92
CA MET A 106 16.11 11.33 3.53
C MET A 106 15.03 10.25 3.48
N MET A 107 14.87 9.57 2.33
CA MET A 107 13.93 8.46 2.18
C MET A 107 14.32 7.27 3.05
N ALA A 108 15.59 6.85 3.01
CA ALA A 108 16.06 5.71 3.80
C ALA A 108 15.95 5.95 5.32
N VAL A 109 16.15 7.17 5.80
CA VAL A 109 15.86 7.51 7.20
C VAL A 109 14.37 7.43 7.48
N ALA A 110 13.54 8.04 6.63
CA ALA A 110 12.10 8.11 6.85
C ALA A 110 11.43 6.73 6.87
N THR A 111 11.84 5.82 5.97
CA THR A 111 11.28 4.46 5.82
C THR A 111 11.83 3.43 6.81
N SER A 112 12.79 3.80 7.66
CA SER A 112 13.43 2.87 8.61
C SER A 112 13.15 3.22 10.08
N ILE A 113 12.26 4.19 10.33
CA ILE A 113 11.86 4.60 11.68
C ILE A 113 11.04 3.50 12.38
N ASP A 114 10.23 2.77 11.63
CA ASP A 114 9.52 1.56 12.06
C ASP A 114 10.48 0.44 12.51
N ALA A 115 11.55 0.22 11.74
CA ALA A 115 12.57 -0.78 12.01
C ALA A 115 13.33 -0.50 13.31
N LEU A 116 13.46 0.78 13.70
CA LEU A 116 13.98 1.17 15.00
C LEU A 116 13.12 0.61 16.15
N ALA A 117 11.80 0.68 16.04
CA ALA A 117 10.88 0.15 17.05
C ALA A 117 10.98 -1.37 17.15
N VAL A 118 11.10 -2.07 16.02
CA VAL A 118 11.37 -3.53 16.00
C VAL A 118 12.71 -3.88 16.66
N GLY A 119 13.73 -3.01 16.55
CA GLY A 119 14.96 -3.16 17.31
C GLY A 119 14.75 -3.21 18.83
N ILE A 120 13.84 -2.38 19.36
CA ILE A 120 13.51 -2.34 20.78
C ILE A 120 12.82 -3.65 21.19
N THR A 121 11.96 -4.21 20.34
CA THR A 121 11.24 -5.47 20.64
C THR A 121 12.18 -6.66 20.75
N PHE A 122 13.36 -6.66 20.12
CA PHE A 122 14.38 -7.71 20.31
C PHE A 122 14.89 -7.82 21.75
N VAL A 123 14.69 -6.79 22.59
CA VAL A 123 14.98 -6.86 24.04
C VAL A 123 13.90 -7.66 24.77
N ALA A 124 12.63 -7.47 24.39
CA ALA A 124 11.49 -8.15 25.00
C ALA A 124 11.28 -9.58 24.46
N ILE A 125 11.54 -9.80 23.17
CA ILE A 125 11.43 -11.07 22.45
C ILE A 125 12.78 -11.39 21.81
N PRO A 126 13.68 -12.07 22.53
CA PRO A 126 15.01 -12.37 22.02
C PRO A 126 14.98 -13.20 20.74
N VAL A 127 15.81 -12.81 19.77
CA VAL A 127 16.08 -13.62 18.58
C VAL A 127 16.88 -14.85 19.01
N SER A 128 16.41 -16.03 18.64
CA SER A 128 16.92 -17.32 19.09
C SER A 128 17.12 -18.23 17.88
N VAL A 129 17.99 -17.81 16.96
CA VAL A 129 18.22 -18.48 15.67
C VAL A 129 19.47 -19.36 15.73
N LEU A 130 20.52 -18.87 16.36
CA LEU A 130 21.78 -19.55 16.58
C LEU A 130 21.90 -19.87 18.08
N ASP A 131 22.51 -21.01 18.42
CA ASP A 131 22.90 -21.40 19.80
C ASP A 131 24.07 -20.52 20.29
N MET A 132 23.86 -19.22 20.30
CA MET A 132 24.85 -18.15 20.47
C MET A 132 24.31 -17.07 21.41
N GLY A 133 25.18 -16.11 21.79
CA GLY A 133 24.79 -15.03 22.70
C GLY A 133 23.72 -14.08 22.11
N PRO A 134 22.96 -13.34 22.95
CA PRO A 134 21.88 -12.46 22.49
C PRO A 134 22.30 -11.43 21.43
N LEU A 135 23.46 -10.80 21.62
CA LEU A 135 24.01 -9.81 20.68
C LEU A 135 24.31 -10.42 19.31
N GLN A 136 24.82 -11.65 19.25
CA GLN A 136 25.15 -12.33 18.00
C GLN A 136 23.88 -12.69 17.22
N ASN A 137 22.83 -13.13 17.92
CA ASN A 137 21.52 -13.36 17.33
C ASN A 137 20.90 -12.08 16.75
N VAL A 138 21.04 -10.94 17.42
CA VAL A 138 20.58 -9.64 16.90
C VAL A 138 21.38 -9.19 15.69
N LEU A 139 22.71 -9.34 15.70
CA LEU A 139 23.54 -9.02 14.53
C LEU A 139 23.16 -9.88 13.32
N PHE A 140 22.87 -11.17 13.54
CA PHE A 140 22.34 -12.04 12.49
C PHE A 140 21.00 -11.53 11.95
N ALA A 141 20.06 -11.16 12.84
CA ALA A 141 18.77 -10.58 12.45
C ALA A 141 18.92 -9.32 11.59
N VAL A 142 19.76 -8.39 12.01
CA VAL A 142 20.06 -7.14 11.30
C VAL A 142 20.59 -7.39 9.88
N ILE A 143 21.50 -8.35 9.72
CA ILE A 143 22.05 -8.70 8.40
C ILE A 143 20.98 -9.31 7.50
N VAL A 144 20.13 -10.18 8.05
CA VAL A 144 19.02 -10.80 7.31
C VAL A 144 18.03 -9.73 6.83
N ILE A 145 17.62 -8.81 7.72
CA ILE A 145 16.74 -7.68 7.39
C ILE A 145 17.35 -6.82 6.28
N ALA A 146 18.64 -6.48 6.41
CA ALA A 146 19.35 -5.67 5.42
C ALA A 146 19.40 -6.32 4.02
N ILE A 147 19.71 -7.63 3.97
CA ILE A 147 19.80 -8.38 2.71
C ILE A 147 18.41 -8.50 2.05
N ILE A 148 17.39 -8.85 2.83
CA ILE A 148 16.02 -8.98 2.31
C ILE A 148 15.53 -7.63 1.78
N THR A 149 15.72 -6.57 2.55
CA THR A 149 15.32 -5.22 2.14
C THR A 149 16.08 -4.76 0.90
N PHE A 150 17.38 -5.07 0.79
CA PHE A 150 18.16 -4.82 -0.42
C PHE A 150 17.56 -5.51 -1.65
N ILE A 151 17.26 -6.81 -1.55
CA ILE A 151 16.72 -7.61 -2.65
C ILE A 151 15.36 -7.09 -3.07
N ILE A 152 14.46 -6.88 -2.10
CA ILE A 152 13.10 -6.41 -2.35
C ILE A 152 13.12 -5.00 -2.95
N SER A 153 13.95 -4.09 -2.44
CA SER A 153 14.09 -2.74 -2.98
C SER A 153 14.65 -2.75 -4.41
N PHE A 154 15.67 -3.57 -4.67
CA PHE A 154 16.22 -3.73 -6.02
C PHE A 154 15.15 -4.20 -7.02
N ILE A 155 14.36 -5.21 -6.62
CA ILE A 155 13.25 -5.73 -7.41
C ILE A 155 12.16 -4.66 -7.56
N GLY A 156 11.82 -3.92 -6.51
CA GLY A 156 10.81 -2.86 -6.52
C GLY A 156 11.13 -1.78 -7.55
N VAL A 157 12.37 -1.29 -7.57
CA VAL A 157 12.83 -0.33 -8.59
C VAL A 157 12.69 -0.92 -10.00
N ARG A 158 13.03 -2.20 -10.19
CA ARG A 158 12.90 -2.86 -11.49
C ARG A 158 11.46 -3.01 -11.93
N ILE A 159 10.58 -3.47 -11.05
CA ILE A 159 9.15 -3.58 -11.29
C ILE A 159 8.61 -2.22 -11.71
N GLY A 160 8.86 -1.17 -10.91
CA GLY A 160 8.40 0.18 -11.24
C GLY A 160 8.92 0.66 -12.61
N SER A 161 10.19 0.41 -12.94
CA SER A 161 10.79 0.85 -14.21
C SER A 161 10.14 0.25 -15.45
N VAL A 162 9.57 -0.96 -15.34
CA VAL A 162 8.87 -1.63 -16.44
C VAL A 162 7.53 -0.94 -16.72
N PHE A 163 6.85 -0.46 -15.67
CA PHE A 163 5.55 0.20 -15.78
C PHE A 163 5.66 1.73 -16.03
N GLY A 164 6.80 2.35 -15.70
CA GLY A 164 7.02 3.81 -15.79
C GLY A 164 7.11 4.41 -17.20
N MET A 165 7.30 3.60 -18.26
CA MET A 165 7.48 4.10 -19.62
C MET A 165 6.18 4.59 -20.31
N ARG A 166 5.00 4.21 -19.82
CA ARG A 166 3.70 4.53 -20.47
C ARG A 166 2.88 5.61 -19.76
N TYR A 167 3.14 5.87 -18.47
CA TYR A 167 2.29 6.72 -17.62
C TYR A 167 3.07 7.54 -16.56
N LYS A 168 4.14 8.26 -16.95
CA LYS A 168 5.00 9.03 -16.03
C LYS A 168 4.21 9.87 -15.01
N SER A 169 3.23 10.66 -15.46
CA SER A 169 2.43 11.50 -14.56
C SER A 169 1.53 10.70 -13.62
N GLY A 170 1.12 9.49 -13.99
CA GLY A 170 0.32 8.62 -13.13
C GLY A 170 1.17 7.95 -12.07
N ALA A 171 2.40 7.56 -12.45
CA ALA A 171 3.42 7.03 -11.57
C ALA A 171 3.83 8.02 -10.46
N GLU A 172 4.10 9.28 -10.82
CA GLU A 172 4.47 10.34 -9.87
C GLU A 172 3.33 10.61 -8.86
N VAL A 173 2.07 10.61 -9.32
CA VAL A 173 0.90 10.76 -8.43
C VAL A 173 0.68 9.54 -7.56
N ALA A 174 0.84 8.32 -8.10
CA ALA A 174 0.75 7.09 -7.34
C ALA A 174 1.77 7.07 -6.20
N GLY A 175 3.03 7.37 -6.53
CA GLY A 175 4.10 7.35 -5.55
C GLY A 175 4.00 8.46 -4.51
N GLY A 176 3.60 9.66 -4.93
CA GLY A 176 3.35 10.73 -3.98
C GLY A 176 2.16 10.44 -3.05
N THR A 177 1.13 9.78 -3.56
CA THR A 177 -0.03 9.35 -2.75
C THR A 177 0.38 8.28 -1.74
N ILE A 178 1.14 7.25 -2.16
CA ILE A 178 1.71 6.24 -1.25
C ILE A 178 2.46 6.91 -0.09
N LEU A 179 3.40 7.81 -0.39
CA LEU A 179 4.23 8.47 0.63
C LEU A 179 3.41 9.27 1.64
N ILE A 180 2.42 10.03 1.17
CA ILE A 180 1.52 10.79 2.05
C ILE A 180 0.74 9.83 2.96
N PHE A 181 0.22 8.73 2.42
CA PHE A 181 -0.53 7.74 3.19
C PHE A 181 0.34 7.00 4.21
N ILE A 182 1.59 6.65 3.89
CA ILE A 182 2.55 6.11 4.86
C ILE A 182 2.73 7.12 6.00
N GLY A 183 3.05 8.38 5.67
CA GLY A 183 3.23 9.41 6.69
C GLY A 183 2.01 9.60 7.59
N ILE A 184 0.82 9.65 6.99
CA ILE A 184 -0.45 9.79 7.74
C ILE A 184 -0.70 8.57 8.61
N LYS A 185 -0.52 7.34 8.09
CA LYS A 185 -0.66 6.11 8.86
C LYS A 185 0.25 6.15 10.08
N THR A 186 1.54 6.39 9.89
CA THR A 186 2.53 6.45 10.98
C THR A 186 2.12 7.48 12.05
N LEU A 187 1.60 8.64 11.65
CA LEU A 187 1.10 9.65 12.58
C LEU A 187 -0.16 9.20 13.33
N ILE A 188 -1.13 8.62 12.62
CA ILE A 188 -2.39 8.15 13.23
C ILE A 188 -2.11 7.04 14.23
N GLU A 189 -1.26 6.05 13.88
CA GLU A 189 -0.87 4.97 14.79
C GLU A 189 -0.21 5.50 16.06
N ALA A 190 0.61 6.54 15.95
CA ALA A 190 1.24 7.18 17.10
C ALA A 190 0.25 7.96 17.96
N LEU A 191 -0.80 8.53 17.36
CA LEU A 191 -1.82 9.34 18.04
C LEU A 191 -2.98 8.51 18.60
N ASP A 192 -3.28 7.34 18.01
CA ASP A 192 -4.43 6.51 18.38
C ASP A 192 -4.20 5.64 19.63
N THR A 193 -3.68 6.25 20.69
CA THR A 193 -3.67 5.65 22.02
C THR A 193 -5.06 5.71 22.70
N SER A 194 -6.14 5.98 21.93
CA SER A 194 -7.38 6.57 22.47
C SER A 194 -8.67 5.73 22.30
N GLY A 195 -8.63 4.56 21.68
CA GLY A 195 -9.78 3.64 21.61
C GLY A 195 -10.97 4.24 20.86
N ALA A 196 -10.72 4.75 19.65
CA ALA A 196 -11.64 5.62 18.92
C ALA A 196 -12.89 4.94 18.33
N MET A 197 -13.05 3.62 18.44
CA MET A 197 -14.18 2.90 17.82
C MET A 197 -14.99 2.12 18.87
N LYS A 198 -16.28 2.44 18.99
CA LYS A 198 -17.28 1.69 19.78
C LYS A 198 -18.13 0.82 18.85
N ASP A 199 -18.57 -0.33 19.34
CA ASP A 199 -19.25 -1.43 18.61
C ASP A 199 -20.50 -1.06 17.78
N SER A 200 -21.13 0.11 17.98
CA SER A 200 -22.30 0.55 17.20
C SER A 200 -21.96 1.27 15.89
N ASP A 201 -20.70 1.68 15.70
CA ASP A 201 -20.26 2.52 14.58
C ASP A 201 -19.75 1.68 13.38
N THR A 202 -19.73 0.36 13.53
CA THR A 202 -19.02 -0.58 12.64
C THR A 202 -19.79 -0.93 11.36
N ILE A 203 -21.12 -1.01 11.42
CA ILE A 203 -21.96 -1.15 10.20
C ILE A 203 -21.81 0.10 9.33
N PHE A 204 -21.71 1.28 9.96
CA PHE A 204 -21.43 2.52 9.23
C PHE A 204 -20.01 2.52 8.67
N GLY A 205 -19.03 1.99 9.41
CA GLY A 205 -17.65 1.81 8.95
C GLY A 205 -17.52 1.01 7.65
N MET A 206 -18.21 -0.13 7.55
CA MET A 206 -18.22 -0.95 6.33
C MET A 206 -18.93 -0.28 5.14
N LEU A 207 -19.80 0.71 5.38
CA LEU A 207 -20.46 1.49 4.34
C LEU A 207 -19.61 2.69 3.85
N ILE A 208 -18.56 3.08 4.56
CA ILE A 208 -17.71 4.22 4.17
C ILE A 208 -17.13 4.04 2.76
N PRO A 209 -16.57 2.87 2.37
CA PRO A 209 -16.12 2.62 1.00
C PRO A 209 -17.19 2.80 -0.08
N LEU A 210 -18.44 2.46 0.22
CA LEU A 210 -19.57 2.64 -0.70
C LEU A 210 -19.88 4.13 -0.92
N LEU A 211 -19.62 5.00 0.05
CA LEU A 211 -19.73 6.45 -0.16
C LEU A 211 -18.75 6.93 -1.24
N GLY A 212 -17.54 6.39 -1.24
CA GLY A 212 -16.55 6.66 -2.28
C GLY A 212 -17.08 6.36 -3.68
N THR A 213 -17.58 5.13 -3.89
CA THR A 213 -18.13 4.71 -5.19
C THR A 213 -19.37 5.51 -5.59
N VAL A 214 -20.28 5.79 -4.65
CA VAL A 214 -21.48 6.60 -4.91
C VAL A 214 -21.10 8.03 -5.34
N LEU A 215 -20.16 8.66 -4.64
CA LEU A 215 -19.70 10.02 -4.97
C LEU A 215 -18.96 10.04 -6.31
N GLY A 216 -18.12 9.04 -6.59
CA GLY A 216 -17.43 8.88 -7.86
C GLY A 216 -18.40 8.72 -9.04
N ALA A 217 -19.37 7.81 -8.90
CA ALA A 217 -20.42 7.59 -9.90
C ALA A 217 -21.30 8.84 -10.09
N ALA A 218 -21.61 9.59 -9.02
CA ALA A 218 -22.42 10.81 -9.08
C ALA A 218 -21.77 11.92 -9.91
N PHE A 219 -20.46 11.84 -10.19
CA PHE A 219 -19.74 12.81 -11.01
C PHE A 219 -20.32 12.96 -12.43
N VAL A 220 -21.07 11.97 -12.94
CA VAL A 220 -21.81 12.07 -14.23
C VAL A 220 -22.82 13.23 -14.27
N TYR A 221 -23.28 13.70 -13.10
CA TYR A 221 -24.20 14.83 -12.98
C TYR A 221 -23.49 16.18 -12.89
N ALA A 222 -22.16 16.21 -12.79
CA ALA A 222 -21.39 17.45 -12.73
C ALA A 222 -21.52 18.27 -14.03
N ARG A 223 -21.55 19.61 -13.87
CA ARG A 223 -21.67 20.56 -15.00
C ARG A 223 -20.45 20.50 -15.94
N ARG A 224 -19.27 20.15 -15.41
CA ARG A 224 -18.02 19.92 -16.15
C ARG A 224 -17.52 18.50 -15.91
N TRP A 225 -18.14 17.52 -16.56
CA TRP A 225 -17.82 16.10 -16.43
C TRP A 225 -16.62 15.65 -17.27
N LYS A 226 -16.23 16.43 -18.29
CA LYS A 226 -15.06 16.13 -19.13
C LYS A 226 -13.78 16.41 -18.33
N LEU A 227 -13.08 15.33 -17.99
CA LEU A 227 -11.79 15.40 -17.33
C LEU A 227 -10.66 15.42 -18.34
N SER A 228 -9.63 16.23 -18.10
CA SER A 228 -8.39 16.18 -18.86
C SER A 228 -7.72 14.81 -18.68
N GLU A 229 -7.02 14.34 -19.72
CA GLU A 229 -6.24 13.09 -19.66
C GLU A 229 -5.25 13.08 -18.50
N LYS A 230 -4.54 14.19 -18.26
CA LYS A 230 -3.61 14.35 -17.13
C LYS A 230 -4.28 14.06 -15.78
N PHE A 231 -5.48 14.58 -15.57
CA PHE A 231 -6.24 14.36 -14.33
C PHE A 231 -6.76 12.93 -14.19
N ARG A 232 -7.14 12.27 -15.30
CA ARG A 232 -7.51 10.84 -15.27
C ARG A 232 -6.31 9.97 -14.88
N VAL A 233 -5.16 10.24 -15.48
CA VAL A 233 -3.92 9.52 -15.18
C VAL A 233 -3.49 9.76 -13.73
N ALA A 234 -3.62 10.98 -13.22
CA ALA A 234 -3.37 11.30 -11.81
C ALA A 234 -4.28 10.51 -10.86
N MET A 235 -5.59 10.49 -11.12
CA MET A 235 -6.54 9.74 -10.30
C MET A 235 -6.28 8.23 -10.32
N ALA A 236 -5.99 7.64 -11.49
CA ALA A 236 -5.64 6.22 -11.59
C ALA A 236 -4.34 5.90 -10.81
N GLY A 237 -3.37 6.80 -10.87
CA GLY A 237 -2.16 6.72 -10.06
C GLY A 237 -2.47 6.72 -8.57
N ALA A 238 -3.25 7.70 -8.11
CA ALA A 238 -3.65 7.81 -6.70
C ALA A 238 -4.35 6.54 -6.20
N SER A 239 -5.28 5.95 -6.96
CA SER A 239 -5.95 4.69 -6.59
C SER A 239 -4.97 3.54 -6.41
N CYS A 240 -4.10 3.33 -7.41
CA CYS A 240 -3.07 2.30 -7.34
C CYS A 240 -2.17 2.49 -6.11
N GLY A 241 -1.82 3.75 -5.83
CA GLY A 241 -1.03 4.09 -4.65
C GLY A 241 -1.71 3.74 -3.34
N ILE A 242 -2.98 4.10 -3.18
CA ILE A 242 -3.76 3.78 -1.98
C ILE A 242 -3.92 2.27 -1.81
N MET A 243 -4.22 1.53 -2.88
CA MET A 243 -4.39 0.07 -2.84
C MET A 243 -3.11 -0.67 -2.49
N PHE A 244 -1.99 -0.25 -3.08
CA PHE A 244 -0.69 -0.78 -2.71
C PHE A 244 -0.41 -0.56 -1.23
N SER A 245 -0.72 0.66 -0.74
CA SER A 245 -0.52 1.02 0.66
C SER A 245 -1.32 0.15 1.63
N ILE A 246 -2.59 -0.05 1.32
CA ILE A 246 -3.48 -0.91 2.11
C ILE A 246 -2.99 -2.36 2.15
N SER A 247 -2.59 -2.91 0.98
CA SER A 247 -2.16 -4.31 0.89
C SER A 247 -0.95 -4.61 1.76
N VAL A 248 -0.06 -3.63 1.93
CA VAL A 248 1.14 -3.74 2.76
C VAL A 248 0.77 -3.53 4.23
N TRP A 249 0.21 -2.37 4.55
CA TRP A 249 0.22 -1.85 5.92
C TRP A 249 -1.05 -2.13 6.70
N ALA A 250 -2.19 -2.18 6.01
CA ALA A 250 -3.43 -2.55 6.67
C ALA A 250 -3.61 -4.07 6.69
N MET A 251 -2.92 -4.81 5.81
CA MET A 251 -3.08 -6.27 5.66
C MET A 251 -1.84 -7.06 6.04
N LEU A 252 -0.76 -6.98 5.24
CA LEU A 252 0.38 -7.90 5.37
C LEU A 252 1.16 -7.71 6.68
N GLU A 253 1.43 -6.47 7.08
CA GLU A 253 2.15 -6.16 8.32
C GLU A 253 1.37 -6.60 9.58
N PRO A 254 0.10 -6.20 9.80
CA PRO A 254 -0.68 -6.68 10.95
C PRO A 254 -0.85 -8.20 10.97
N ALA A 255 -1.10 -8.82 9.80
CA ALA A 255 -1.25 -10.27 9.72
C ALA A 255 0.05 -11.01 10.07
N ALA A 256 1.23 -10.45 9.76
CA ALA A 256 2.50 -11.02 10.20
C ALA A 256 2.64 -11.01 11.73
N GLY A 257 2.20 -9.93 12.40
CA GLY A 257 2.13 -9.87 13.86
C GLY A 257 1.11 -10.84 14.47
N GLY A 258 -0.03 -11.06 13.79
CA GLY A 258 -1.05 -12.01 14.26
C GLY A 258 -0.66 -13.48 14.22
N PHE A 259 0.26 -13.85 13.32
CA PHE A 259 0.83 -15.20 13.25
C PHE A 259 2.13 -15.34 14.04
N ASP A 260 2.49 -14.38 14.90
CA ASP A 260 3.73 -14.45 15.67
C ASP A 260 3.78 -15.73 16.53
N GLY A 261 4.85 -16.52 16.35
CA GLY A 261 5.03 -17.83 16.99
C GLY A 261 4.16 -18.98 16.44
N MET A 262 3.28 -18.76 15.47
CA MET A 262 2.45 -19.81 14.85
C MET A 262 3.07 -20.32 13.54
N THR A 263 3.52 -21.57 13.54
CA THR A 263 4.06 -22.24 12.35
C THR A 263 3.26 -23.48 11.99
N ILE A 264 2.90 -23.63 10.72
CA ILE A 264 2.32 -24.84 10.14
C ILE A 264 3.34 -25.41 9.15
N LEU A 265 3.79 -26.65 9.36
CA LEU A 265 4.82 -27.30 8.53
C LEU A 265 6.14 -26.51 8.43
N GLY A 266 6.52 -25.78 9.50
CA GLY A 266 7.72 -24.93 9.51
C GLY A 266 7.62 -23.64 8.69
N MET A 267 6.41 -23.31 8.20
CA MET A 267 6.10 -22.07 7.52
C MET A 267 5.02 -21.29 8.30
N SER A 268 5.09 -19.97 8.29
CA SER A 268 3.98 -19.13 8.76
C SER A 268 2.80 -19.29 7.81
N PRO A 269 1.57 -19.32 8.35
CA PRO A 269 0.35 -19.31 7.55
C PRO A 269 0.23 -18.11 6.59
N LEU A 270 0.93 -17.00 6.83
CA LEU A 270 0.81 -15.77 6.04
C LEU A 270 1.11 -15.97 4.56
N PHE A 271 2.20 -16.66 4.23
CA PHE A 271 2.65 -16.85 2.84
C PHE A 271 1.67 -17.67 1.99
N PRO A 272 1.20 -18.87 2.40
CA PRO A 272 0.20 -19.60 1.64
C PRO A 272 -1.14 -18.85 1.57
N CYS A 273 -1.51 -18.07 2.60
CA CYS A 273 -2.69 -17.19 2.54
C CYS A 273 -2.55 -16.10 1.48
N PHE A 274 -1.40 -15.42 1.41
CA PHE A 274 -1.12 -14.42 0.38
C PHE A 274 -1.18 -15.03 -1.03
N CYS A 275 -0.48 -16.15 -1.26
CA CYS A 275 -0.53 -16.87 -2.53
C CYS A 275 -1.95 -17.33 -2.89
N GLY A 276 -2.73 -17.77 -1.89
CA GLY A 276 -4.14 -18.10 -2.04
C GLY A 276 -4.97 -16.89 -2.50
N GLY A 277 -4.75 -15.72 -1.89
CA GLY A 277 -5.40 -14.47 -2.30
C GLY A 277 -5.08 -14.07 -3.75
N VAL A 278 -3.80 -14.16 -4.14
CA VAL A 278 -3.37 -13.93 -5.54
C VAL A 278 -4.04 -14.93 -6.49
N ALA A 279 -4.11 -16.21 -6.12
CA ALA A 279 -4.78 -17.22 -6.92
C ALA A 279 -6.28 -16.98 -7.05
N VAL A 280 -6.95 -16.52 -5.99
CA VAL A 280 -8.36 -16.13 -6.03
C VAL A 280 -8.56 -14.95 -6.97
N GLN A 281 -7.72 -13.91 -6.89
CA GLN A 281 -7.84 -12.76 -7.78
C GLN A 281 -7.60 -13.16 -9.24
N PHE A 282 -6.58 -13.97 -9.50
CA PHE A 282 -6.31 -14.51 -10.84
C PHE A 282 -7.48 -15.35 -11.38
N LEU A 283 -8.14 -16.11 -10.52
CA LEU A 283 -9.31 -16.90 -10.88
C LEU A 283 -10.51 -16.00 -11.23
N LEU A 284 -10.78 -14.97 -10.43
CA LEU A 284 -11.85 -14.00 -10.70
C LEU A 284 -11.63 -13.31 -12.05
N ASP A 285 -10.41 -12.83 -12.29
CA ASP A 285 -9.99 -12.19 -13.54
C ASP A 285 -10.18 -13.12 -14.75
N SER A 286 -9.80 -14.39 -14.60
CA SER A 286 -9.92 -15.40 -15.65
C SER A 286 -11.36 -15.87 -15.93
N LEU A 287 -12.24 -15.82 -14.93
CA LEU A 287 -13.62 -16.34 -15.02
C LEU A 287 -14.65 -15.27 -15.41
N VAL A 288 -14.37 -14.00 -15.12
CA VAL A 288 -15.34 -12.92 -15.32
C VAL A 288 -15.04 -12.17 -16.63
N PRO A 289 -15.97 -12.14 -17.59
CA PRO A 289 -15.77 -11.39 -18.84
C PRO A 289 -15.84 -9.89 -18.58
N HIS A 290 -14.73 -9.18 -18.76
CA HIS A 290 -14.62 -7.78 -18.38
C HIS A 290 -13.92 -6.91 -19.46
N MET A 291 -14.00 -5.58 -19.32
CA MET A 291 -13.50 -4.63 -20.32
C MET A 291 -12.87 -3.39 -19.67
N HIS A 292 -11.63 -3.08 -20.06
CA HIS A 292 -10.96 -1.85 -19.67
C HIS A 292 -11.33 -0.70 -20.61
N ALA A 293 -12.15 0.23 -20.11
CA ALA A 293 -12.88 1.19 -20.94
C ALA A 293 -12.00 2.14 -21.76
N TYR A 294 -10.89 2.60 -21.21
CA TYR A 294 -10.01 3.58 -21.86
C TYR A 294 -8.97 2.96 -22.81
N VAL A 295 -8.78 1.64 -22.75
CA VAL A 295 -7.84 0.90 -23.63
C VAL A 295 -8.59 0.01 -24.64
N ASN A 296 -9.91 -0.13 -24.51
CA ASN A 296 -10.77 -0.98 -25.35
C ASN A 296 -10.28 -2.43 -25.44
N ILE A 297 -9.67 -2.95 -24.37
CA ILE A 297 -9.25 -4.35 -24.24
C ILE A 297 -10.33 -5.11 -23.47
N THR A 298 -10.65 -6.31 -23.92
CA THR A 298 -11.57 -7.24 -23.25
C THR A 298 -10.83 -8.49 -22.82
N GLU A 299 -11.03 -8.89 -21.58
CA GLU A 299 -10.36 -10.03 -20.94
C GLU A 299 -11.40 -10.99 -20.33
N GLY A 300 -10.92 -12.14 -19.84
CA GLY A 300 -11.78 -13.25 -19.40
C GLY A 300 -12.45 -14.02 -20.56
N PRO A 301 -13.50 -14.82 -20.29
CA PRO A 301 -14.12 -15.68 -21.28
C PRO A 301 -14.89 -14.90 -22.35
N LYS A 302 -15.03 -15.50 -23.55
CA LYS A 302 -15.86 -14.91 -24.61
C LYS A 302 -17.30 -14.79 -24.12
N SER A 303 -17.88 -13.60 -24.25
CA SER A 303 -19.21 -13.29 -23.71
C SER A 303 -19.97 -12.31 -24.60
N THR A 304 -21.28 -12.52 -24.70
CA THR A 304 -22.27 -11.67 -25.39
C THR A 304 -22.74 -10.48 -24.54
N LEU A 305 -22.22 -10.32 -23.32
CA LEU A 305 -22.54 -9.19 -22.46
C LEU A 305 -22.22 -7.85 -23.14
N ARG A 306 -23.05 -6.85 -22.84
CA ARG A 306 -22.87 -5.49 -23.35
C ARG A 306 -21.59 -4.87 -22.77
N SER A 307 -20.96 -3.97 -23.53
CA SER A 307 -19.70 -3.33 -23.11
C SER A 307 -19.82 -2.60 -21.78
N GLU A 308 -20.94 -1.94 -21.50
CA GLU A 308 -21.17 -1.26 -20.21
C GLU A 308 -21.20 -2.25 -19.03
N THR A 309 -21.73 -3.45 -19.23
CA THR A 309 -21.75 -4.50 -18.20
C THR A 309 -20.35 -5.05 -17.96
N LYS A 310 -19.56 -5.21 -19.02
CA LYS A 310 -18.15 -5.66 -18.91
C LYS A 310 -17.26 -4.63 -18.18
N MET A 311 -17.53 -3.33 -18.33
CA MET A 311 -16.82 -2.27 -17.59
C MET A 311 -17.18 -2.30 -16.09
N MET A 312 -18.46 -2.43 -15.76
CA MET A 312 -18.91 -2.58 -14.38
C MET A 312 -18.33 -3.86 -13.73
N LEU A 313 -18.30 -4.97 -14.47
CA LEU A 313 -17.73 -6.23 -13.98
C LEU A 313 -16.23 -6.13 -13.73
N ALA A 314 -15.50 -5.33 -14.51
CA ALA A 314 -14.06 -5.10 -14.30
C ALA A 314 -13.78 -4.52 -12.92
N GLU A 315 -14.52 -3.50 -12.48
CA GLU A 315 -14.30 -2.94 -11.13
C GLU A 315 -14.92 -3.82 -10.04
N LEU A 316 -16.03 -4.50 -10.31
CA LEU A 316 -16.65 -5.40 -9.32
C LEU A 316 -15.68 -6.49 -8.86
N ILE A 317 -14.89 -7.08 -9.76
CA ILE A 317 -13.89 -8.09 -9.39
C ILE A 317 -12.69 -7.52 -8.62
N HIS A 318 -12.44 -6.21 -8.68
CA HIS A 318 -11.40 -5.53 -7.88
C HIS A 318 -11.92 -5.13 -6.49
N HIS A 319 -13.19 -4.73 -6.40
CA HIS A 319 -13.85 -4.41 -5.14
C HIS A 319 -14.12 -5.64 -4.24
N VAL A 320 -14.14 -6.86 -4.79
CA VAL A 320 -14.31 -8.09 -3.98
C VAL A 320 -13.16 -8.29 -2.99
N PRO A 321 -11.87 -8.29 -3.41
CA PRO A 321 -10.74 -8.28 -2.49
C PRO A 321 -10.78 -7.18 -1.44
N GLU A 322 -11.22 -5.97 -1.80
CA GLU A 322 -11.35 -4.84 -0.87
C GLU A 322 -12.39 -5.10 0.21
N GLY A 323 -13.55 -5.63 -0.16
CA GLY A 323 -14.58 -6.03 0.81
C GLY A 323 -14.11 -7.13 1.73
N ILE A 324 -13.41 -8.14 1.20
CA ILE A 324 -12.79 -9.21 2.00
C ILE A 324 -11.76 -8.63 2.99
N ALA A 325 -10.89 -7.74 2.52
CA ALA A 325 -9.87 -7.09 3.34
C ALA A 325 -10.49 -6.25 4.47
N LEU A 326 -11.49 -5.43 4.14
CA LEU A 326 -12.22 -4.61 5.10
C LEU A 326 -12.92 -5.47 6.17
N GLY A 327 -13.65 -6.50 5.72
CA GLY A 327 -14.35 -7.43 6.60
C GLY A 327 -13.40 -8.18 7.53
N ALA A 328 -12.23 -8.61 7.04
CA ALA A 328 -11.22 -9.29 7.86
C ALA A 328 -10.68 -8.38 8.98
N ILE A 329 -10.41 -7.11 8.69
CA ILE A 329 -9.89 -6.16 9.69
C ILE A 329 -10.96 -5.78 10.72
N PHE A 330 -12.21 -5.57 10.30
CA PHE A 330 -13.30 -5.36 11.26
C PHE A 330 -13.55 -6.59 12.12
N ALA A 331 -13.50 -7.80 11.55
CA ALA A 331 -13.62 -9.04 12.32
C ALA A 331 -12.53 -9.17 13.38
N ALA A 332 -11.28 -8.86 13.02
CA ALA A 332 -10.17 -8.86 13.97
C ALA A 332 -10.32 -7.82 15.09
N HIS A 333 -10.80 -6.61 14.77
CA HIS A 333 -11.14 -5.60 15.77
C HIS A 333 -12.23 -6.08 16.74
N PHE A 334 -13.31 -6.71 16.23
CA PHE A 334 -14.36 -7.29 17.08
C PHE A 334 -13.87 -8.46 17.95
N MET A 335 -12.91 -9.22 17.45
CA MET A 335 -12.24 -10.26 18.22
C MET A 335 -11.25 -9.70 19.26
N GLN A 336 -11.08 -8.38 19.33
CA GLN A 336 -10.13 -7.69 20.20
C GLN A 336 -8.72 -8.27 20.07
N THR A 337 -8.30 -8.53 18.84
CA THR A 337 -6.96 -9.06 18.58
C THR A 337 -5.90 -8.04 19.00
N SER A 338 -4.90 -8.48 19.74
CA SER A 338 -3.84 -7.60 20.26
C SER A 338 -2.89 -7.06 19.17
N TRP A 339 -2.99 -7.58 17.94
CA TRP A 339 -2.06 -7.34 16.83
C TRP A 339 -2.68 -6.46 15.72
N ILE A 340 -3.94 -6.03 15.84
CA ILE A 340 -4.52 -5.00 14.99
C ILE A 340 -4.81 -3.75 15.83
N PRO A 341 -4.22 -2.58 15.51
CA PRO A 341 -4.58 -1.33 16.15
C PRO A 341 -6.05 -0.95 15.95
N ASP A 342 -6.69 -0.35 16.97
CA ASP A 342 -8.11 0.03 16.94
C ASP A 342 -8.45 1.06 15.83
N SER A 343 -7.49 1.89 15.39
CA SER A 343 -7.65 2.81 14.26
C SER A 343 -7.70 2.12 12.90
N THR A 344 -7.16 0.90 12.78
CA THR A 344 -6.91 0.24 11.48
C THR A 344 -8.19 0.06 10.65
N PRO A 345 -9.33 -0.40 11.21
CA PRO A 345 -10.54 -0.59 10.42
C PRO A 345 -11.09 0.73 9.86
N LEU A 346 -11.07 1.81 10.64
CA LEU A 346 -11.54 3.13 10.19
C LEU A 346 -10.59 3.72 9.13
N PHE A 347 -9.29 3.65 9.37
CA PHE A 347 -8.29 4.11 8.40
C PHE A 347 -8.43 3.37 7.07
N LEU A 348 -8.58 2.04 7.12
CA LEU A 348 -8.80 1.20 5.95
C LEU A 348 -10.10 1.59 5.23
N ALA A 349 -11.20 1.74 5.96
CA ALA A 349 -12.49 2.11 5.39
C ALA A 349 -12.43 3.46 4.65
N ILE A 350 -11.77 4.46 5.24
CA ILE A 350 -11.59 5.78 4.62
C ILE A 350 -10.66 5.68 3.40
N ALA A 351 -9.56 4.96 3.51
CA ALA A 351 -8.60 4.82 2.42
C ALA A 351 -9.24 4.13 1.21
N ILE A 352 -10.00 3.05 1.41
CA ILE A 352 -10.79 2.41 0.36
C ILE A 352 -11.84 3.39 -0.20
N ALA A 353 -12.54 4.17 0.63
CA ALA A 353 -13.51 5.16 0.11
C ALA A 353 -12.87 6.23 -0.79
N VAL A 354 -11.68 6.70 -0.46
CA VAL A 354 -10.97 7.71 -1.25
C VAL A 354 -10.60 7.14 -2.64
N GLN A 355 -10.16 5.89 -2.69
CA GLN A 355 -9.70 5.22 -3.91
C GLN A 355 -10.87 4.74 -4.79
N ASN A 356 -12.00 4.40 -4.17
CA ASN A 356 -13.24 4.01 -4.85
C ASN A 356 -13.90 5.14 -5.65
N PHE A 357 -13.64 6.41 -5.26
CA PHE A 357 -14.16 7.56 -5.97
C PHE A 357 -13.70 7.58 -7.45
N PRO A 358 -12.40 7.59 -7.75
CA PRO A 358 -11.93 7.54 -9.13
C PRO A 358 -12.29 6.23 -9.87
N GLU A 359 -12.34 5.08 -9.20
CA GLU A 359 -12.73 3.80 -9.82
C GLU A 359 -14.18 3.81 -10.32
N ALA A 360 -15.13 4.22 -9.47
CA ALA A 360 -16.52 4.35 -9.88
C ALA A 360 -16.72 5.41 -10.98
N LEU A 361 -15.93 6.49 -10.94
CA LEU A 361 -15.88 7.49 -11.99
C LEU A 361 -15.38 6.89 -13.32
N PHE A 362 -14.40 5.99 -13.29
CA PHE A 362 -13.87 5.29 -14.47
C PHE A 362 -14.79 4.20 -15.04
N VAL A 363 -15.82 3.79 -14.30
CA VAL A 363 -16.96 3.03 -14.85
C VAL A 363 -17.99 3.96 -15.45
N SER A 364 -18.44 4.96 -14.70
CA SER A 364 -19.61 5.77 -15.07
C SER A 364 -19.33 6.72 -16.23
N LEU A 365 -18.16 7.37 -16.29
CA LEU A 365 -17.87 8.34 -17.36
C LEU A 365 -17.77 7.70 -18.74
N PRO A 366 -17.05 6.59 -18.97
CA PRO A 366 -17.00 5.95 -20.28
C PRO A 366 -18.35 5.44 -20.78
N ILE A 367 -19.18 4.93 -19.87
CA ILE A 367 -20.55 4.50 -20.19
C ILE A 367 -21.37 5.69 -20.71
N MET A 368 -21.27 6.85 -20.03
CA MET A 368 -21.93 8.08 -20.45
C MET A 368 -21.35 8.63 -21.78
N GLU A 369 -20.03 8.56 -21.97
CA GLU A 369 -19.35 8.97 -23.22
C GLU A 369 -19.81 8.15 -24.43
N LYS A 370 -20.19 6.89 -24.22
CA LYS A 370 -20.79 6.01 -25.25
C LYS A 370 -22.26 6.34 -25.56
N GLY A 371 -22.82 7.41 -24.99
CA GLY A 371 -24.19 7.87 -25.25
C GLY A 371 -25.26 7.22 -24.37
N ILE A 372 -24.88 6.45 -23.36
CA ILE A 372 -25.82 5.87 -22.40
C ILE A 372 -26.26 6.97 -21.41
N GLY A 373 -27.55 6.99 -21.06
CA GLY A 373 -28.12 8.01 -20.17
C GLY A 373 -27.46 8.05 -18.79
N LYS A 374 -27.35 9.26 -18.22
CA LYS A 374 -26.70 9.53 -16.92
C LYS A 374 -27.18 8.63 -15.79
N GLY A 375 -28.48 8.37 -15.70
CA GLY A 375 -29.06 7.50 -14.67
C GLY A 375 -28.52 6.07 -14.73
N ARG A 376 -28.37 5.51 -15.93
CA ARG A 376 -27.82 4.16 -16.11
C ARG A 376 -26.30 4.13 -15.88
N ALA A 377 -25.57 5.16 -16.31
CA ALA A 377 -24.15 5.30 -16.04
C ALA A 377 -23.85 5.42 -14.53
N PHE A 378 -24.62 6.23 -13.81
CA PHE A 378 -24.59 6.34 -12.36
C PHE A 378 -24.89 5.00 -11.69
N PHE A 379 -26.00 4.35 -12.07
CA PHE A 379 -26.40 3.07 -11.49
C PHE A 379 -25.31 2.00 -11.65
N MET A 380 -24.68 1.91 -12.82
CA MET A 380 -23.62 0.93 -13.05
C MET A 380 -22.35 1.21 -12.23
N GLY A 381 -21.98 2.48 -12.01
CA GLY A 381 -20.87 2.82 -11.12
C GLY A 381 -21.16 2.59 -9.64
N VAL A 382 -22.42 2.72 -9.20
CA VAL A 382 -22.82 2.34 -7.83
C VAL A 382 -22.81 0.83 -7.67
N VAL A 383 -23.38 0.09 -8.64
CA VAL A 383 -23.48 -1.38 -8.58
C VAL A 383 -22.10 -2.04 -8.55
N SER A 384 -21.09 -1.47 -9.22
CA SER A 384 -19.73 -2.03 -9.12
C SER A 384 -19.21 -2.02 -7.69
N GLY A 385 -19.61 -1.05 -6.85
CA GLY A 385 -19.20 -0.93 -5.44
C GLY A 385 -20.01 -1.72 -4.40
N VAL A 386 -21.07 -2.43 -4.81
CA VAL A 386 -21.97 -3.12 -3.87
C VAL A 386 -21.32 -4.33 -3.20
N SER A 387 -20.25 -4.87 -3.77
CA SER A 387 -19.53 -6.02 -3.22
C SER A 387 -18.59 -5.70 -2.06
N ILE A 388 -18.46 -4.43 -1.66
CA ILE A 388 -17.50 -3.99 -0.63
C ILE A 388 -18.06 -4.16 0.78
N PRO A 389 -19.27 -3.66 1.12
CA PRO A 389 -19.92 -3.92 2.41
C PRO A 389 -20.47 -5.35 2.46
#